data_AF-A0A498P163-F1
#
_entry.id   AF-A0A498P163-F1
#
_cell.length_a   1.000
_cell.length_b   1.000
_cell.length_c   1.000
_cell.angle_alpha   90.00
_cell.angle_beta   90.00
_cell.angle_gamma   90.00
#
_symmetry.space_group_name_H-M   'P 1'
#
loop_
_entity.id
_entity.type
_entity.pdbx_description
1 polymer ?
#
loop_
_entity_poly.entity_id
_entity_poly.type
_entity_poly.pdbx_seq_one_letter_code
_entity_poly.pdbx_strand_id
1 'polypeptide(L)'
;MPLEPREVRRLVAEYVVEDMLPLSTVESPAFRKLVSKIPVTSSNDKHVLPCRTTFAKELDRNYTAMEIELRKTIDEQQFRGRHTYDAIASELEDIFSQYGLTAEKVTACVTDNGSNFVKAFKEYQQVESVEDEEEVEEDDGEVAFTDLHSVLAGGYDEDAQQGMCVLPAHYRCAAHTLNLIATNEIDKWLASNPESRAVYHSSTAKCSALWTKASRSTVASECLEKISERKLIVPSVTRWNSFYDAYVRIIEMQLTDINNLCTQLQIKCMNEREYQFLKEYCSILKPFSIALDILQGEETCFYGTLQPTLEVLMAKTLAMQNGLSQMTTGLPEIIVGAIKTRFATTIDSKEALLATVSLPKFKLRWVKEETRRDHIKYLLITECRSLTVEEPAAPMIDARQPAVVTSREDDFFSFDEQPNAMADAPMSVETEVTSYFNSDPVMESLHQFPRIKKIALRYNAPTPSSAPVERLFSLGSLVLSPRRNRLGDGRFQHLILMRFNRYFSQVGIME
;
A
#
# COMPACT_ATOMS: atom_id res chain seq x y z
N MET A 1 -9.72 -42.58 20.76
CA MET A 1 -8.75 -42.74 19.65
C MET A 1 -8.58 -41.37 19.01
N PRO A 2 -7.36 -40.86 18.82
CA PRO A 2 -7.19 -39.68 17.98
C PRO A 2 -7.77 -39.98 16.58
N LEU A 3 -8.50 -39.03 16.01
CA LEU A 3 -9.02 -39.05 14.66
C LEU A 3 -7.86 -39.32 13.70
N GLU A 4 -7.97 -40.40 12.94
CA GLU A 4 -7.02 -40.75 11.89
C GLU A 4 -6.86 -39.56 10.92
N PRO A 5 -5.64 -39.22 10.46
CA PRO A 5 -5.42 -38.11 9.54
C PRO A 5 -6.28 -38.18 8.26
N ARG A 6 -6.73 -39.38 7.87
CA ARG A 6 -7.66 -39.60 6.75
C ARG A 6 -9.06 -39.08 7.06
N GLU A 7 -9.55 -39.26 8.28
CA GLU A 7 -10.88 -38.85 8.70
C GLU A 7 -10.97 -37.33 8.84
N VAL A 8 -9.92 -36.70 9.37
CA VAL A 8 -9.81 -35.22 9.41
C VAL A 8 -9.85 -34.65 7.99
N ARG A 9 -9.11 -35.24 7.03
CA ARG A 9 -9.16 -34.81 5.63
C ARG A 9 -10.55 -34.95 5.02
N ARG A 10 -11.28 -36.03 5.33
CA ARG A 10 -12.65 -36.25 4.87
C ARG A 10 -13.61 -35.17 5.41
N LEU A 11 -13.57 -34.89 6.71
CA LEU A 11 -14.43 -33.88 7.35
C LEU A 11 -14.12 -32.46 6.87
N VAL A 12 -12.85 -32.13 6.65
CA VAL A 12 -12.45 -30.84 6.07
C VAL A 12 -12.91 -30.74 4.61
N ALA A 13 -12.81 -31.82 3.83
CA ALA A 13 -13.33 -31.85 2.47
C ALA A 13 -14.86 -31.69 2.43
N GLU A 14 -15.57 -32.37 3.33
CA GLU A 14 -17.02 -32.24 3.51
C GLU A 14 -17.40 -30.79 3.82
N TYR A 15 -16.73 -30.14 4.78
CA TYR A 15 -16.95 -28.72 5.09
C TYR A 15 -16.69 -27.80 3.89
N VAL A 16 -15.59 -27.99 3.16
CA VAL A 16 -15.23 -27.14 2.01
C VAL A 16 -16.23 -27.32 0.86
N VAL A 17 -16.66 -28.55 0.60
CA VAL A 17 -17.56 -28.87 -0.52
C VAL A 17 -19.01 -28.48 -0.19
N GLU A 18 -19.53 -28.87 0.97
CA GLU A 18 -20.93 -28.62 1.35
C GLU A 18 -21.21 -27.13 1.58
N ASP A 19 -20.26 -26.38 2.17
CA ASP A 19 -20.42 -24.94 2.38
C ASP A 19 -19.90 -24.07 1.21
N MET A 20 -19.46 -24.71 0.10
CA MET A 20 -18.94 -24.05 -1.11
C MET A 20 -17.83 -23.04 -0.79
N LEU A 21 -16.89 -23.44 0.08
CA LEU A 21 -15.79 -22.59 0.51
C LEU A 21 -14.63 -22.65 -0.49
N PRO A 22 -13.84 -21.57 -0.65
CA PRO A 22 -12.63 -21.62 -1.45
C PRO A 22 -11.65 -22.68 -0.92
N LEU A 23 -10.92 -23.35 -1.81
CA LEU A 23 -9.90 -24.34 -1.41
C LEU A 23 -8.83 -23.75 -0.47
N SER A 24 -8.53 -22.45 -0.61
CA SER A 24 -7.61 -21.73 0.30
C SER A 24 -8.07 -21.66 1.76
N THR A 25 -9.32 -22.05 2.07
CA THR A 25 -9.84 -22.16 3.44
C THR A 25 -8.95 -23.07 4.30
N VAL A 26 -8.42 -24.17 3.75
CA VAL A 26 -7.55 -25.09 4.50
C VAL A 26 -6.15 -24.52 4.80
N GLU A 27 -5.77 -23.45 4.09
CA GLU A 27 -4.53 -22.72 4.27
C GLU A 27 -4.69 -21.54 5.25
N SER A 28 -5.93 -21.13 5.54
CA SER A 28 -6.23 -20.04 6.47
C SER A 28 -5.62 -20.30 7.85
N PRO A 29 -4.79 -19.38 8.39
CA PRO A 29 -4.23 -19.49 9.74
C PRO A 29 -5.32 -19.64 10.80
N ALA A 30 -6.45 -18.94 10.64
CA ALA A 30 -7.57 -19.02 11.57
C ALA A 30 -8.24 -20.40 11.55
N PHE A 31 -8.43 -20.99 10.37
CA PHE A 31 -8.97 -22.34 10.23
C PHE A 31 -8.02 -23.39 10.80
N ARG A 32 -6.71 -23.28 10.52
CA ARG A 32 -5.70 -24.17 11.09
C ARG A 32 -5.64 -24.07 12.62
N LYS A 33 -5.74 -22.86 13.19
CA LYS A 33 -5.82 -22.62 14.64
C LYS A 33 -7.10 -23.19 15.25
N LEU A 34 -8.24 -23.10 14.56
CA LEU A 34 -9.50 -23.69 15.00
C LEU A 34 -9.38 -25.22 15.05
N VAL A 35 -8.97 -25.84 13.95
CA VAL A 35 -8.84 -27.30 13.84
C VAL A 35 -7.82 -27.85 14.85
N SER A 36 -6.71 -27.15 15.10
CA SER A 36 -5.70 -27.58 16.08
C SER A 36 -6.16 -27.51 17.55
N LYS A 37 -7.24 -26.76 17.82
CA LYS A 37 -7.81 -26.59 19.16
C LYS A 37 -9.06 -27.46 19.38
N ILE A 38 -9.60 -28.13 18.35
CA ILE A 38 -10.68 -29.11 18.52
C ILE A 38 -10.08 -30.40 19.12
N PRO A 39 -10.47 -30.80 20.34
CA PRO A 39 -9.87 -31.96 21.01
C PRO A 39 -10.17 -33.25 20.24
N VAL A 40 -9.12 -34.08 20.07
CA VAL A 40 -9.18 -35.33 19.31
C VAL A 40 -9.56 -36.55 20.19
N THR A 41 -9.81 -36.32 21.48
CA THR A 41 -10.17 -37.36 22.45
C THR A 41 -11.60 -37.17 22.91
N SER A 42 -12.38 -38.26 22.86
CA SER A 42 -13.74 -38.38 23.38
C SER A 42 -13.83 -38.25 24.91
N SER A 43 -13.24 -37.20 25.49
CA SER A 43 -13.57 -36.79 26.85
C SER A 43 -14.87 -36.01 26.81
N ASN A 44 -15.81 -36.36 27.69
CA ASN A 44 -17.16 -35.83 27.84
C ASN A 44 -17.26 -34.31 28.15
N ASP A 45 -16.24 -33.51 27.88
CA ASP A 45 -16.36 -32.07 27.85
C ASP A 45 -17.07 -31.65 26.57
N LYS A 46 -18.36 -31.34 26.75
CA LYS A 46 -19.25 -30.74 25.77
C LYS A 46 -18.73 -29.36 25.35
N HIS A 47 -17.66 -29.31 24.55
CA HIS A 47 -17.38 -28.15 23.69
C HIS A 47 -18.43 -28.16 22.56
N VAL A 48 -19.67 -27.82 22.93
CA VAL A 48 -20.78 -27.70 21.98
C VAL A 48 -20.49 -26.47 21.13
N LEU A 49 -20.33 -26.67 19.83
CA LEU A 49 -20.24 -25.57 18.88
C LEU A 49 -21.43 -24.62 19.10
N PRO A 50 -21.19 -23.31 19.25
CA PRO A 50 -22.27 -22.38 19.56
C PRO A 50 -23.26 -22.36 18.39
N CYS A 51 -24.56 -22.48 18.68
CA CYS A 51 -25.58 -22.31 17.67
C CYS A 51 -25.60 -20.85 17.16
N ARG A 52 -26.16 -20.61 15.97
CA ARG A 52 -26.19 -19.29 15.30
C ARG A 52 -26.57 -18.15 16.26
N THR A 53 -27.58 -18.35 17.10
CA THR A 53 -28.06 -17.32 18.04
C THR A 53 -27.09 -17.05 19.17
N THR A 54 -26.43 -18.08 19.69
CA THR A 54 -25.43 -17.94 20.77
C THR A 54 -24.17 -17.29 20.23
N PHE A 55 -23.68 -17.73 19.07
CA PHE A 55 -22.51 -17.14 18.44
C PHE A 55 -22.77 -15.69 17.99
N ALA A 56 -23.96 -15.38 17.48
CA ALA A 56 -24.33 -14.01 17.16
C ALA A 56 -24.29 -13.10 18.40
N LYS A 57 -24.79 -13.56 19.56
CA LYS A 57 -24.71 -12.81 20.83
C LYS A 57 -23.27 -12.63 21.31
N GLU A 58 -22.43 -13.65 21.15
CA GLU A 58 -21.01 -13.58 21.51
C GLU A 58 -20.26 -12.59 20.63
N LEU A 59 -20.49 -12.63 19.32
CA LEU A 59 -20.01 -11.62 18.38
C LEU A 59 -20.52 -10.24 18.75
N ASP A 60 -21.82 -10.08 19.01
CA ASP A 60 -22.43 -8.81 19.40
C ASP A 60 -21.76 -8.30 20.72
N ARG A 61 -21.43 -9.17 21.69
CA ARG A 61 -20.76 -8.79 22.95
C ARG A 61 -19.30 -8.35 22.75
N ASN A 62 -18.50 -9.18 22.05
CA ASN A 62 -17.09 -8.85 21.76
C ASN A 62 -17.02 -7.59 20.90
N TYR A 63 -17.99 -7.46 20.01
CA TYR A 63 -18.21 -6.25 19.27
C TYR A 63 -18.54 -5.07 20.18
N THR A 64 -19.54 -5.12 21.08
CA THR A 64 -19.89 -3.99 21.95
C THR A 64 -18.69 -3.51 22.76
N ALA A 65 -17.79 -4.41 23.18
CA ALA A 65 -16.54 -4.01 23.83
C ALA A 65 -15.65 -3.16 22.90
N MET A 66 -15.41 -3.64 21.68
CA MET A 66 -14.65 -2.90 20.66
C MET A 66 -15.41 -1.64 20.16
N GLU A 67 -16.73 -1.68 20.09
CA GLU A 67 -17.60 -0.56 19.72
C GLU A 67 -17.48 0.55 20.72
N ILE A 68 -17.57 0.27 22.01
CA ILE A 68 -17.50 1.30 23.03
C ILE A 68 -16.15 2.02 22.93
N GLU A 69 -15.07 1.28 22.65
CA GLU A 69 -13.74 1.85 22.42
C GLU A 69 -13.67 2.67 21.11
N LEU A 70 -14.18 2.13 20.01
CA LEU A 70 -14.10 2.75 18.68
C LEU A 70 -15.15 3.83 18.44
N ARG A 71 -16.40 3.72 18.90
CA ARG A 71 -17.42 4.78 18.85
C ARG A 71 -17.03 5.94 19.73
N LYS A 72 -16.46 5.70 20.91
CA LYS A 72 -15.89 6.81 21.69
C LYS A 72 -14.87 7.59 20.84
N THR A 73 -14.05 6.86 20.08
CA THR A 73 -13.05 7.41 19.16
C THR A 73 -13.68 8.07 17.91
N ILE A 74 -14.72 7.46 17.31
CA ILE A 74 -15.25 7.83 15.98
C ILE A 74 -16.48 8.75 16.04
N ASP A 75 -17.39 8.58 17.01
CA ASP A 75 -18.57 9.46 17.18
C ASP A 75 -18.12 10.90 17.57
N GLU A 76 -16.92 11.04 18.14
CA GLU A 76 -16.27 12.33 18.38
C GLU A 76 -15.66 12.96 17.09
N GLN A 77 -15.73 12.28 15.94
CA GLN A 77 -14.94 12.58 14.72
C GLN A 77 -15.81 12.65 13.45
N GLN A 78 -17.11 12.89 13.60
CA GLN A 78 -18.05 12.88 12.49
C GLN A 78 -18.03 14.21 11.72
N PHE A 79 -17.25 14.28 10.65
CA PHE A 79 -17.20 15.46 9.79
C PHE A 79 -18.55 15.68 9.09
N ARG A 80 -19.30 16.68 9.54
CA ARG A 80 -20.67 16.99 9.10
C ARG A 80 -20.69 18.37 8.42
N GLY A 81 -21.41 18.46 7.30
CA GLY A 81 -21.55 19.71 6.56
C GLY A 81 -20.75 19.69 5.27
N ARG A 82 -20.34 20.86 4.79
CA ARG A 82 -19.57 20.98 3.54
C ARG A 82 -18.11 20.68 3.81
N HIS A 83 -17.51 19.87 2.94
CA HIS A 83 -16.10 19.51 3.04
C HIS A 83 -15.21 20.53 2.32
N THR A 84 -15.30 21.81 2.70
CA THR A 84 -14.42 22.87 2.19
C THR A 84 -13.02 22.74 2.80
N TYR A 85 -12.01 23.35 2.18
CA TYR A 85 -10.61 23.20 2.59
C TYR A 85 -10.34 23.73 4.02
N ASP A 86 -10.99 24.82 4.40
CA ASP A 86 -10.97 25.44 5.72
C ASP A 86 -11.63 24.54 6.78
N ALA A 87 -12.80 23.97 6.46
CA ALA A 87 -13.48 23.02 7.34
C ALA A 87 -12.67 21.74 7.54
N ILE A 88 -12.01 21.24 6.48
CA ILE A 88 -11.12 20.08 6.56
C ILE A 88 -9.91 20.40 7.45
N ALA A 89 -9.29 21.58 7.31
CA ALA A 89 -8.15 21.98 8.12
C ALA A 89 -8.51 22.08 9.61
N SER A 90 -9.64 22.75 9.92
CA SER A 90 -10.15 22.86 11.28
C SER A 90 -10.45 21.49 11.89
N GLU A 91 -11.11 20.62 11.14
CA GLU A 91 -11.40 19.27 11.63
C GLU A 91 -10.10 18.54 11.93
N LEU A 92 -9.12 18.51 10.99
CA LEU A 92 -7.83 17.85 11.19
C LEU A 92 -7.08 18.37 12.43
N GLU A 93 -7.11 19.67 12.69
CA GLU A 93 -6.53 20.27 13.90
C GLU A 93 -7.23 19.78 15.18
N ASP A 94 -8.56 19.69 15.16
CA ASP A 94 -9.34 19.14 16.27
C ASP A 94 -9.00 17.66 16.50
N ILE A 95 -8.89 16.86 15.43
CA ILE A 95 -8.42 15.46 15.51
C ILE A 95 -7.04 15.41 16.16
N PHE A 96 -6.09 16.21 15.68
CA PHE A 96 -4.73 16.18 16.22
C PHE A 96 -4.67 16.55 17.69
N SER A 97 -5.40 17.58 18.09
CA SER A 97 -5.50 18.04 19.47
C SER A 97 -6.13 16.97 20.38
N GLN A 98 -7.24 16.39 19.95
CA GLN A 98 -7.98 15.38 20.72
C GLN A 98 -7.15 14.12 20.99
N TYR A 99 -6.38 13.65 20.01
CA TYR A 99 -5.53 12.47 20.16
C TYR A 99 -4.14 12.77 20.72
N GLY A 100 -3.84 14.03 21.06
CA GLY A 100 -2.52 14.45 21.51
C GLY A 100 -1.44 14.14 20.47
N LEU A 101 -1.79 14.25 19.19
CA LEU A 101 -0.93 14.14 18.02
C LEU A 101 -0.27 15.49 17.79
N THR A 102 0.78 15.75 18.54
CA THR A 102 1.58 16.96 18.39
C THR A 102 2.36 16.94 17.07
N ALA A 103 2.80 18.10 16.59
CA ALA A 103 3.68 18.23 15.43
C ALA A 103 4.97 17.40 15.55
N GLU A 104 5.39 17.06 16.77
CA GLU A 104 6.54 16.17 17.02
C GLU A 104 6.25 14.69 16.72
N LYS A 105 4.98 14.26 16.81
CA LYS A 105 4.56 12.87 16.60
C LYS A 105 4.12 12.60 15.17
N VAL A 106 3.50 13.58 14.51
CA VAL A 106 3.02 13.48 13.13
C VAL A 106 4.01 14.17 12.21
N THR A 107 4.83 13.37 11.52
CA THR A 107 5.87 13.90 10.64
C THR A 107 5.33 14.34 9.28
N ALA A 108 4.27 13.69 8.78
CA ALA A 108 3.56 14.10 7.57
C ALA A 108 2.17 13.45 7.48
N CYS A 109 1.31 14.02 6.64
CA CYS A 109 -0.02 13.49 6.29
C CYS A 109 -0.07 13.14 4.80
N VAL A 110 -0.58 11.95 4.48
CA VAL A 110 -0.69 11.46 3.10
C VAL A 110 -2.15 11.42 2.69
N THR A 111 -2.51 12.09 1.60
CA THR A 111 -3.90 12.11 1.09
C THR A 111 -3.99 11.60 -0.34
N ASP A 112 -5.21 11.29 -0.78
CA ASP A 112 -5.54 10.79 -2.13
C ASP A 112 -5.53 11.88 -3.22
N ASN A 113 -4.95 13.05 -2.93
CA ASN A 113 -4.89 14.23 -3.80
C ASN A 113 -6.24 14.93 -4.05
N GLY A 114 -7.28 14.67 -3.25
CA GLY A 114 -8.52 15.43 -3.34
C GLY A 114 -8.27 16.94 -3.24
N SER A 115 -8.83 17.73 -4.17
CA SER A 115 -8.52 19.16 -4.34
C SER A 115 -8.69 19.99 -3.06
N ASN A 116 -9.73 19.74 -2.26
CA ASN A 116 -9.92 20.43 -0.99
C ASN A 116 -8.89 20.05 0.08
N PHE A 117 -8.41 18.79 0.10
CA PHE A 117 -7.30 18.40 0.97
C PHE A 117 -6.01 19.08 0.53
N VAL A 118 -5.69 19.05 -0.77
CA VAL A 118 -4.48 19.70 -1.30
C VAL A 118 -4.48 21.19 -0.96
N LYS A 119 -5.62 21.86 -1.14
CA LYS A 119 -5.77 23.28 -0.78
C LYS A 119 -5.64 23.53 0.72
N ALA A 120 -6.23 22.67 1.56
CA ALA A 120 -6.14 22.78 3.02
C ALA A 120 -4.68 22.74 3.49
N PHE A 121 -3.92 21.74 3.03
CA PHE A 121 -2.52 21.64 3.40
C PHE A 121 -1.68 22.76 2.78
N LYS A 122 -1.95 23.21 1.54
CA LYS A 122 -1.24 24.34 0.94
C LYS A 122 -1.40 25.64 1.73
N GLU A 123 -2.60 25.89 2.29
CA GLU A 123 -2.90 27.11 3.04
C GLU A 123 -2.42 27.05 4.50
N TYR A 124 -2.53 25.88 5.14
CA TYR A 124 -2.33 25.74 6.59
C TYR A 124 -1.07 24.97 6.98
N GLN A 125 -0.21 24.55 6.03
CA GLN A 125 1.02 23.84 6.36
C GLN A 125 2.05 24.76 7.05
N GLN A 126 2.76 24.19 8.03
CA GLN A 126 3.86 24.84 8.71
C GLN A 126 5.02 25.09 7.72
N VAL A 127 5.16 26.32 7.22
CA VAL A 127 6.30 26.71 6.37
C VAL A 127 7.50 26.99 7.28
N GLU A 128 8.47 26.06 7.36
CA GLU A 128 9.85 26.46 7.63
C GLU A 128 10.25 27.33 6.43
N SER A 129 10.45 28.63 6.66
CA SER A 129 10.69 29.66 5.65
C SER A 129 11.69 29.22 4.56
N VAL A 130 11.16 28.78 3.42
CA VAL A 130 11.86 28.74 2.14
C VAL A 130 10.87 29.30 1.12
N GLU A 131 11.31 30.34 0.41
CA GLU A 131 10.53 31.07 -0.58
C GLU A 131 10.14 30.13 -1.73
N ASP A 132 8.87 29.74 -1.84
CA ASP A 132 8.37 29.00 -3.00
C ASP A 132 7.69 29.94 -4.00
N GLU A 133 8.18 29.86 -5.22
CA GLU A 133 7.68 30.51 -6.43
C GLU A 133 6.25 30.04 -6.76
N GLU A 134 5.45 30.94 -7.33
CA GLU A 134 4.06 30.69 -7.73
C GLU A 134 3.93 29.46 -8.65
N GLU A 135 3.35 28.37 -8.13
CA GLU A 135 2.94 27.22 -8.95
C GLU A 135 1.79 27.63 -9.89
N VAL A 136 2.01 27.48 -11.20
CA VAL A 136 0.97 27.59 -12.23
C VAL A 136 0.04 26.38 -12.11
N GLU A 137 -1.27 26.61 -11.98
CA GLU A 137 -2.28 25.55 -12.00
C GLU A 137 -2.22 24.79 -13.35
N GLU A 138 -1.75 23.54 -13.33
CA GLU A 138 -2.00 22.60 -14.43
C GLU A 138 -3.39 21.99 -14.24
N ASP A 139 -4.30 22.35 -15.15
CA ASP A 139 -5.63 21.75 -15.35
C ASP A 139 -5.51 20.22 -15.44
N ASP A 140 -5.79 19.53 -14.32
CA ASP A 140 -5.64 18.07 -14.22
C ASP A 140 -6.80 17.30 -14.86
N GLY A 141 -7.53 17.90 -15.82
CA GLY A 141 -8.50 17.21 -16.67
C GLY A 141 -9.61 16.44 -15.94
N GLU A 142 -9.69 16.57 -14.61
CA GLU A 142 -10.71 15.96 -13.80
C GLU A 142 -11.97 16.80 -14.00
N VAL A 143 -13.04 16.16 -14.48
CA VAL A 143 -14.35 16.80 -14.47
C VAL A 143 -14.74 16.92 -13.00
N ALA A 144 -14.34 18.04 -12.39
CA ALA A 144 -14.77 18.42 -11.07
C ALA A 144 -16.31 18.38 -11.09
N PHE A 145 -16.90 17.53 -10.25
CA PHE A 145 -18.29 17.73 -9.86
C PHE A 145 -18.31 18.96 -8.94
N THR A 146 -18.22 20.13 -9.56
CA THR A 146 -18.54 21.39 -8.89
C THR A 146 -20.03 21.32 -8.60
N ASP A 147 -20.38 21.18 -7.32
CA ASP A 147 -21.78 21.30 -6.90
C ASP A 147 -22.27 22.66 -7.39
N LEU A 148 -23.25 22.66 -8.29
CA LEU A 148 -23.80 23.87 -8.92
C LEU A 148 -24.32 24.87 -7.87
N HIS A 149 -24.57 24.41 -6.65
CA HIS A 149 -24.92 25.26 -5.51
C HIS A 149 -23.74 26.08 -4.94
N SER A 150 -22.49 25.62 -5.09
CA SER A 150 -21.28 26.32 -4.61
C SER A 150 -21.03 27.62 -5.37
N VAL A 151 -21.30 27.63 -6.69
CA VAL A 151 -21.16 28.81 -7.56
C VAL A 151 -22.24 29.87 -7.24
N LEU A 152 -23.39 29.45 -6.75
CA LEU A 152 -24.53 30.33 -6.48
C LEU A 152 -24.57 30.90 -5.05
N ALA A 153 -23.71 30.42 -4.13
CA ALA A 153 -23.72 30.80 -2.72
C ALA A 153 -22.49 31.62 -2.27
N GLY A 154 -21.66 32.10 -3.21
CA GLY A 154 -20.44 32.89 -2.93
C GLY A 154 -20.71 34.33 -2.47
N GLY A 155 -21.61 34.53 -1.51
CA GLY A 155 -22.06 35.85 -1.11
C GLY A 155 -22.48 35.99 0.34
N TYR A 156 -21.79 35.36 1.30
CA TYR A 156 -21.84 35.75 2.71
C TYR A 156 -20.50 35.43 3.37
N ASP A 157 -19.63 36.44 3.45
CA ASP A 157 -18.55 36.52 4.42
C ASP A 157 -19.18 36.64 5.82
N GLU A 158 -18.89 35.69 6.70
CA GLU A 158 -18.96 35.93 8.15
C GLU A 158 -17.61 35.58 8.76
N ASP A 159 -16.98 36.62 9.29
CA ASP A 159 -15.75 36.64 10.08
C ASP A 159 -15.71 35.49 11.11
N ALA A 160 -14.88 34.48 10.85
CA ALA A 160 -14.42 33.55 11.86
C ALA A 160 -12.99 33.91 12.23
N GLN A 161 -12.80 34.31 13.49
CA GLN A 161 -11.49 34.56 14.10
C GLN A 161 -10.55 33.37 13.87
N GLN A 162 -9.61 33.54 12.94
CA GLN A 162 -8.57 32.57 12.61
C GLN A 162 -7.64 32.35 13.81
N GLY A 163 -7.92 31.30 14.58
CA GLY A 163 -6.87 30.58 15.29
C GLY A 163 -5.84 30.11 14.26
N MET A 164 -4.56 30.16 14.60
CA MET A 164 -3.48 29.71 13.73
C MET A 164 -3.52 28.18 13.62
N CYS A 165 -4.40 27.66 12.77
CA CYS A 165 -4.40 26.25 12.40
C CYS A 165 -3.10 25.93 11.66
N VAL A 166 -2.34 24.97 12.17
CA VAL A 166 -1.07 24.56 11.56
C VAL A 166 -1.05 23.07 11.32
N LEU A 167 -1.09 22.69 10.06
CA LEU A 167 -1.07 21.30 9.61
C LEU A 167 0.38 20.81 9.40
N PRO A 168 0.65 19.51 9.63
CA PRO A 168 1.92 18.87 9.29
C PRO A 168 2.22 18.89 7.78
N ALA A 169 3.44 18.46 7.43
CA ALA A 169 3.83 18.33 6.02
C ALA A 169 2.86 17.44 5.22
N HIS A 170 2.52 17.86 4.01
CA HIS A 170 1.60 17.13 3.15
C HIS A 170 2.31 16.34 2.06
N TYR A 171 2.00 15.06 1.95
CA TYR A 171 2.43 14.20 0.87
C TYR A 171 1.26 13.74 0.01
N ARG A 172 1.44 13.86 -1.30
CA ARG A 172 0.52 13.33 -2.29
C ARG A 172 0.65 11.81 -2.39
N CYS A 173 -0.45 11.09 -2.54
CA CYS A 173 -0.42 9.63 -2.70
C CYS A 173 0.30 9.24 -4.00
N ALA A 174 1.49 8.66 -3.90
CA ALA A 174 2.29 8.30 -5.07
C ALA A 174 1.63 7.23 -5.92
N ALA A 175 0.92 6.28 -5.31
CA ALA A 175 0.18 5.26 -6.04
C ALA A 175 -0.98 5.86 -6.85
N HIS A 176 -1.67 6.85 -6.29
CA HIS A 176 -2.72 7.57 -7.01
C HIS A 176 -2.13 8.38 -8.18
N THR A 177 -1.05 9.11 -7.94
CA THR A 177 -0.33 9.86 -8.99
C THR A 177 0.14 8.95 -10.13
N LEU A 178 0.69 7.77 -9.83
CA LEU A 178 1.08 6.80 -10.86
C LEU A 178 -0.11 6.25 -11.65
N ASN A 179 -1.26 6.02 -11.00
CA ASN A 179 -2.49 5.61 -11.68
C ASN A 179 -2.97 6.71 -12.66
N LEU A 180 -2.92 7.97 -12.25
CA LEU A 180 -3.27 9.12 -13.10
C LEU A 180 -2.34 9.21 -14.32
N ILE A 181 -1.03 9.03 -14.15
CA ILE A 181 -0.08 9.00 -15.28
C ILE A 181 -0.44 7.86 -16.25
N ALA A 182 -0.72 6.68 -15.72
CA ALA A 182 -1.02 5.50 -16.54
C ALA A 182 -2.39 5.55 -17.24
N THR A 183 -3.24 6.54 -16.91
CA THR A 183 -4.53 6.78 -17.55
C THR A 183 -4.47 8.04 -18.42
N ASN A 184 -4.28 9.21 -17.82
CA ASN A 184 -4.38 10.51 -18.48
C ASN A 184 -3.28 10.75 -19.52
N GLU A 185 -2.03 10.41 -19.19
CA GLU A 185 -0.90 10.72 -20.09
C GLU A 185 -0.85 9.77 -21.29
N ILE A 186 -1.31 8.54 -21.12
CA ILE A 186 -1.50 7.60 -22.23
C ILE A 186 -2.59 8.12 -23.17
N ASP A 187 -3.72 8.59 -22.64
CA ASP A 187 -4.81 9.14 -23.45
C ASP A 187 -4.40 10.41 -24.20
N LYS A 188 -3.64 11.31 -23.55
CA LYS A 188 -3.03 12.49 -24.19
C LYS A 188 -2.08 12.09 -25.31
N TRP A 189 -1.20 11.11 -25.08
CA TRP A 189 -0.28 10.63 -26.11
C TRP A 189 -1.01 9.97 -27.29
N LEU A 190 -2.04 9.16 -27.02
CA LEU A 190 -2.88 8.58 -28.07
C LEU A 190 -3.59 9.68 -28.87
N ALA A 191 -4.04 10.77 -28.24
CA ALA A 191 -4.65 11.88 -28.96
C ALA A 191 -3.71 12.51 -30.00
N SER A 192 -2.42 12.58 -29.69
CA SER A 192 -1.38 13.09 -30.59
C SER A 192 -0.87 12.06 -31.62
N ASN A 193 -1.24 10.78 -31.51
CA ASN A 193 -0.77 9.69 -32.37
C ASN A 193 -1.96 8.91 -32.99
N PRO A 194 -2.54 9.40 -34.11
CA PRO A 194 -3.78 8.84 -34.67
C PRO A 194 -3.72 7.36 -35.05
N GLU A 195 -2.58 6.88 -35.56
CA GLU A 195 -2.40 5.48 -35.93
C GLU A 195 -2.42 4.56 -34.70
N SER A 196 -1.64 4.91 -33.68
CA SER A 196 -1.60 4.19 -32.40
C SER A 196 -2.95 4.24 -31.70
N ARG A 197 -3.64 5.39 -31.75
CA ARG A 197 -4.99 5.58 -31.23
C ARG A 197 -6.00 4.65 -31.91
N ALA A 198 -5.99 4.58 -33.23
CA ALA A 198 -6.91 3.71 -33.96
C ALA A 198 -6.73 2.23 -33.57
N VAL A 199 -5.48 1.78 -33.44
CA VAL A 199 -5.19 0.39 -33.04
C VAL A 199 -5.53 0.15 -31.57
N TYR A 200 -5.20 1.08 -30.67
CA TYR A 200 -5.57 1.02 -29.25
C TYR A 200 -7.09 0.90 -29.07
N HIS A 201 -7.88 1.76 -29.71
CA HIS A 201 -9.34 1.72 -29.58
C HIS A 201 -9.93 0.44 -30.19
N SER A 202 -9.41 0.00 -31.34
CA SER A 202 -9.88 -1.25 -31.96
C SER A 202 -9.57 -2.48 -31.11
N SER A 203 -8.36 -2.58 -30.56
CA SER A 203 -7.97 -3.70 -29.70
C SER A 203 -8.72 -3.67 -28.36
N THR A 204 -8.81 -2.50 -27.71
CA THR A 204 -9.55 -2.29 -26.46
C THR A 204 -11.03 -2.63 -26.60
N ALA A 205 -11.67 -2.24 -27.71
CA ALA A 205 -13.08 -2.55 -27.97
C ALA A 205 -13.31 -4.07 -28.10
N LYS A 206 -12.40 -4.80 -28.76
CA LYS A 206 -12.48 -6.26 -28.90
C LYS A 206 -12.26 -6.98 -27.57
N CYS A 207 -11.27 -6.56 -26.79
CA CYS A 207 -11.04 -7.06 -25.43
C CYS A 207 -12.26 -6.80 -24.53
N SER A 208 -12.84 -5.60 -24.61
CA SER A 208 -14.05 -5.23 -23.86
C SER A 208 -15.26 -6.08 -24.25
N ALA A 209 -15.44 -6.37 -25.54
CA ALA A 209 -16.47 -7.28 -26.01
C ALA A 209 -16.27 -8.69 -25.47
N LEU A 210 -15.03 -9.19 -25.44
CA LEU A 210 -14.67 -10.48 -24.87
C LEU A 210 -15.00 -10.54 -23.37
N TRP A 211 -14.55 -9.57 -22.57
CA TRP A 211 -14.84 -9.52 -21.13
C TRP A 211 -16.34 -9.40 -20.84
N THR A 212 -17.07 -8.61 -21.62
CA THR A 212 -18.52 -8.44 -21.48
C THR A 212 -19.27 -9.74 -21.80
N LYS A 213 -18.87 -10.45 -22.85
CA LYS A 213 -19.49 -11.74 -23.20
C LYS A 213 -19.15 -12.82 -22.19
N ALA A 214 -17.89 -12.88 -21.74
CA ALA A 214 -17.42 -13.81 -20.72
C ALA A 214 -18.16 -13.63 -19.38
N SER A 215 -18.40 -12.37 -18.97
CA SER A 215 -19.10 -12.07 -17.71
C SER A 215 -20.61 -12.33 -17.76
N ARG A 216 -21.23 -12.19 -18.94
CA ARG A 216 -22.70 -12.26 -19.09
C ARG A 216 -23.22 -13.61 -19.62
N SER A 217 -22.35 -14.49 -20.10
CA SER A 217 -22.75 -15.78 -20.67
C SER A 217 -21.94 -16.93 -20.06
N THR A 218 -22.64 -17.86 -19.42
CA THR A 218 -22.06 -19.09 -18.88
C THR A 218 -21.42 -19.94 -19.98
N VAL A 219 -22.08 -20.05 -21.14
CA VAL A 219 -21.55 -20.75 -22.33
C VAL A 219 -20.25 -20.11 -22.81
N ALA A 220 -20.18 -18.78 -22.82
CA ALA A 220 -18.96 -18.07 -23.21
C ALA A 220 -17.83 -18.27 -22.21
N SER A 221 -18.15 -18.22 -20.91
CA SER A 221 -17.20 -18.50 -19.83
C SER A 221 -16.67 -19.94 -19.88
N GLU A 222 -17.52 -20.93 -20.17
CA GLU A 222 -17.12 -22.33 -20.30
C GLU A 222 -16.25 -22.58 -21.53
N CYS A 223 -16.57 -21.96 -22.67
CA CYS A 223 -15.70 -22.01 -23.86
C CYS A 223 -14.32 -21.40 -23.58
N LEU A 224 -14.26 -20.31 -22.82
CA LEU A 224 -13.01 -19.67 -22.38
C LEU A 224 -12.20 -20.54 -21.43
N GLU A 225 -12.85 -21.20 -20.46
CA GLU A 225 -12.18 -22.13 -19.55
C GLU A 225 -11.62 -23.34 -20.28
N LYS A 226 -12.31 -23.86 -21.31
CA LYS A 226 -11.81 -25.00 -22.10
C LYS A 226 -10.55 -24.67 -22.91
N ILE A 227 -10.38 -23.40 -23.31
CA ILE A 227 -9.27 -22.97 -24.17
C ILE A 227 -8.10 -22.45 -23.35
N SER A 228 -8.36 -21.76 -22.24
CA SER A 228 -7.30 -21.10 -21.44
C SER A 228 -7.04 -21.76 -20.08
N GLU A 229 -7.76 -22.83 -19.73
CA GLU A 229 -7.76 -23.52 -18.43
C GLU A 229 -8.03 -22.62 -17.21
N ARG A 230 -8.34 -21.34 -17.44
CA ARG A 230 -8.47 -20.30 -16.42
C ARG A 230 -9.56 -19.31 -16.82
N LYS A 231 -10.16 -18.63 -15.85
CA LYS A 231 -11.13 -17.56 -16.15
C LYS A 231 -10.42 -16.30 -16.65
N LEU A 232 -11.09 -15.57 -17.56
CA LEU A 232 -10.71 -14.19 -17.87
C LEU A 232 -10.91 -13.31 -16.64
N ILE A 233 -9.98 -12.40 -16.42
CA ILE A 233 -10.12 -11.33 -15.43
C ILE A 233 -10.95 -10.24 -16.08
N VAL A 234 -12.09 -9.90 -15.48
CA VAL A 234 -12.90 -8.75 -15.91
C VAL A 234 -12.36 -7.53 -15.18
N PRO A 235 -11.94 -6.47 -15.89
CA PRO A 235 -11.34 -5.32 -15.25
C PRO A 235 -12.36 -4.58 -14.36
N SER A 236 -11.97 -4.26 -13.13
CA SER A 236 -12.73 -3.35 -12.26
C SER A 236 -12.35 -1.90 -12.55
N VAL A 237 -13.34 -1.02 -12.71
CA VAL A 237 -13.17 0.41 -13.06
C VAL A 237 -12.30 1.17 -12.04
N THR A 238 -12.23 0.69 -10.79
CA THR A 238 -11.63 1.42 -9.67
C THR A 238 -10.12 1.27 -9.52
N ARG A 239 -9.45 0.37 -10.27
CA ARG A 239 -8.00 0.14 -10.12
C ARG A 239 -7.34 -0.17 -11.45
N TRP A 240 -6.37 0.66 -11.84
CA TRP A 240 -5.64 0.47 -13.09
C TRP A 240 -4.90 -0.88 -13.17
N ASN A 241 -4.38 -1.42 -12.05
CA ASN A 241 -3.79 -2.77 -12.00
C ASN A 241 -4.75 -3.85 -12.50
N SER A 242 -6.06 -3.75 -12.19
CA SER A 242 -7.05 -4.72 -12.68
C SER A 242 -7.23 -4.64 -14.19
N PHE A 243 -7.10 -3.45 -14.77
CA PHE A 243 -7.15 -3.24 -16.22
C PHE A 243 -5.91 -3.83 -16.90
N TYR A 244 -4.73 -3.63 -16.32
CA TYR A 244 -3.49 -4.24 -16.77
C TYR A 244 -3.56 -5.77 -16.73
N ASP A 245 -3.95 -6.35 -15.60
CA ASP A 245 -4.05 -7.81 -15.41
C ASP A 245 -5.01 -8.47 -16.40
N ALA A 246 -6.12 -7.78 -16.71
CA ALA A 246 -7.09 -8.24 -17.70
C ALA A 246 -6.48 -8.32 -19.12
N TYR A 247 -5.64 -7.35 -19.50
CA TYR A 247 -4.90 -7.42 -20.77
C TYR A 247 -3.83 -8.49 -20.77
N VAL A 248 -3.03 -8.58 -19.69
CA VAL A 248 -2.01 -9.62 -19.54
C VAL A 248 -2.62 -11.00 -19.75
N ARG A 249 -3.78 -11.25 -19.12
CA ARG A 249 -4.50 -12.51 -19.28
C ARG A 249 -4.92 -12.80 -20.73
N ILE A 250 -5.21 -11.77 -21.53
CA ILE A 250 -5.50 -11.94 -22.96
C ILE A 250 -4.23 -12.29 -23.73
N ILE A 251 -3.14 -11.55 -23.53
CA ILE A 251 -1.90 -11.74 -24.31
C ILE A 251 -1.11 -13.00 -23.91
N GLU A 252 -1.41 -13.62 -22.75
CA GLU A 252 -0.93 -14.96 -22.37
C GLU A 252 -1.43 -16.05 -23.32
N MET A 253 -2.58 -15.86 -23.97
CA MET A 253 -3.13 -16.79 -24.95
C MET A 253 -2.56 -16.54 -26.35
N GLN A 254 -2.47 -17.59 -27.16
CA GLN A 254 -2.07 -17.43 -28.57
C GLN A 254 -3.17 -16.73 -29.38
N LEU A 255 -2.78 -15.92 -30.38
CA LEU A 255 -3.73 -15.19 -31.22
C LEU A 255 -4.74 -16.11 -31.92
N THR A 256 -4.33 -17.32 -32.30
CA THR A 256 -5.20 -18.35 -32.88
C THR A 256 -6.33 -18.72 -31.93
N ASP A 257 -6.02 -18.91 -30.65
CA ASP A 257 -6.97 -19.32 -29.63
C ASP A 257 -7.96 -18.19 -29.32
N ILE A 258 -7.44 -16.95 -29.22
CA ILE A 258 -8.26 -15.74 -29.07
C ILE A 258 -9.22 -15.59 -30.25
N ASN A 259 -8.76 -15.82 -31.48
CA ASN A 259 -9.60 -15.68 -32.68
C ASN A 259 -10.60 -16.82 -32.84
N ASN A 260 -10.26 -18.03 -32.41
CA ASN A 260 -11.21 -19.13 -32.31
C ASN A 260 -12.33 -18.79 -31.32
N LEU A 261 -11.99 -18.22 -30.16
CA LEU A 261 -12.95 -17.71 -29.18
C LEU A 261 -13.82 -16.59 -29.75
N CYS A 262 -13.21 -15.58 -30.39
CA CYS A 262 -13.94 -14.50 -31.03
C CYS A 262 -14.96 -15.03 -32.04
N THR A 263 -14.57 -16.00 -32.86
CA THR A 263 -15.45 -16.63 -33.85
C THR A 263 -16.62 -17.35 -33.19
N GLN A 264 -16.35 -18.16 -32.15
CA GLN A 264 -17.40 -18.87 -31.39
C GLN A 264 -18.37 -17.90 -30.71
N LEU A 265 -17.86 -16.77 -30.20
CA LEU A 265 -18.63 -15.77 -29.46
C LEU A 265 -19.25 -14.68 -30.34
N GLN A 266 -19.07 -14.77 -31.66
CA GLN A 266 -19.51 -13.79 -32.66
C GLN A 266 -18.95 -12.37 -32.40
N ILE A 267 -17.69 -12.31 -31.98
CA ILE A 267 -16.91 -11.08 -31.78
C ILE A 267 -15.96 -10.93 -32.97
N LYS A 268 -15.70 -9.70 -33.40
CA LYS A 268 -14.73 -9.43 -34.46
C LYS A 268 -13.32 -9.89 -34.04
N CYS A 269 -12.70 -10.74 -34.86
CA CYS A 269 -11.36 -11.25 -34.61
C CYS A 269 -10.31 -10.14 -34.52
N MET A 270 -9.31 -10.38 -33.68
CA MET A 270 -8.15 -9.51 -33.51
C MET A 270 -7.14 -9.79 -34.63
N ASN A 271 -6.56 -8.74 -35.21
CA ASN A 271 -5.51 -8.87 -36.20
C ASN A 271 -4.12 -8.88 -35.53
N GLU A 272 -3.09 -9.27 -36.28
CA GLU A 272 -1.71 -9.35 -35.78
C GLU A 272 -1.21 -8.00 -35.24
N ARG A 273 -1.60 -6.91 -35.90
CA ARG A 273 -1.16 -5.55 -35.54
C ARG A 273 -1.72 -5.10 -34.18
N GLU A 274 -2.98 -5.39 -33.92
CA GLU A 274 -3.66 -5.14 -32.64
C GLU A 274 -3.09 -6.00 -31.53
N TYR A 275 -2.85 -7.28 -31.81
CA TYR A 275 -2.30 -8.21 -30.83
C TYR A 275 -0.85 -7.86 -30.46
N GLN A 276 -0.02 -7.52 -31.45
CA GLN A 276 1.34 -7.04 -31.24
C GLN A 276 1.35 -5.72 -30.46
N PHE A 277 0.45 -4.78 -30.80
CA PHE A 277 0.31 -3.53 -30.05
C PHE A 277 -0.04 -3.78 -28.57
N LEU A 278 -0.98 -4.68 -28.27
CA LEU A 278 -1.32 -5.04 -26.88
C LEU A 278 -0.15 -5.66 -26.12
N LYS A 279 0.65 -6.52 -26.79
CA LYS A 279 1.87 -7.09 -26.20
C LYS A 279 2.87 -6.01 -25.84
N GLU A 280 3.13 -5.09 -26.75
CA GLU A 280 4.04 -3.96 -26.52
C GLU A 280 3.52 -3.06 -25.40
N TYR A 281 2.24 -2.69 -25.44
CA TYR A 281 1.56 -1.89 -24.41
C TYR A 281 1.70 -2.52 -23.02
N CYS A 282 1.40 -3.81 -22.87
CA CYS A 282 1.55 -4.52 -21.60
C CYS A 282 3.02 -4.64 -21.16
N SER A 283 3.95 -4.71 -22.11
CA SER A 283 5.38 -4.77 -21.78
C SER A 283 5.90 -3.43 -21.24
N ILE A 284 5.47 -2.31 -21.83
CA ILE A 284 5.82 -0.95 -21.42
C ILE A 284 5.26 -0.64 -20.03
N LEU A 285 4.06 -1.13 -19.74
CA LEU A 285 3.32 -0.85 -18.50
C LEU A 285 3.56 -1.89 -17.40
N LYS A 286 4.27 -2.98 -17.68
CA LYS A 286 4.67 -3.96 -16.66
C LYS A 286 5.42 -3.34 -15.48
N PRO A 287 6.41 -2.46 -15.69
CA PRO A 287 7.06 -1.76 -14.60
C PRO A 287 6.10 -0.94 -13.73
N PHE A 288 5.04 -0.35 -14.30
CA PHE A 288 4.02 0.40 -13.55
C PHE A 288 3.24 -0.50 -12.60
N SER A 289 2.76 -1.65 -13.08
CA SER A 289 2.03 -2.61 -12.24
C SER A 289 2.90 -3.07 -11.05
N ILE A 290 4.17 -3.39 -11.29
CA ILE A 290 5.11 -3.77 -10.23
C ILE A 290 5.35 -2.62 -9.24
N ALA A 291 5.54 -1.40 -9.74
CA ALA A 291 5.76 -0.22 -8.89
C ALA A 291 4.53 0.06 -8.00
N LEU A 292 3.32 -0.02 -8.57
CA LEU A 292 2.08 0.14 -7.82
C LEU A 292 1.94 -0.93 -6.74
N ASP A 293 2.20 -2.19 -7.04
CA ASP A 293 2.14 -3.27 -6.05
C ASP A 293 3.12 -3.06 -4.88
N ILE A 294 4.33 -2.57 -5.18
CA ILE A 294 5.33 -2.23 -4.16
C ILE A 294 4.83 -1.06 -3.30
N LEU A 295 4.43 0.05 -3.92
CA LEU A 295 4.06 1.28 -3.22
C LEU A 295 2.77 1.17 -2.44
N GLN A 296 1.88 0.24 -2.83
CA GLN A 296 0.65 -0.01 -2.11
C GLN A 296 0.86 -0.96 -0.91
N GLY A 297 1.95 -1.72 -0.82
CA GLY A 297 2.17 -2.73 0.24
C GLY A 297 2.02 -2.21 1.67
N GLU A 298 1.61 -3.06 2.63
CA GLU A 298 1.39 -2.64 4.04
C GLU A 298 2.57 -2.93 4.96
N GLU A 299 3.15 -4.13 4.87
CA GLU A 299 4.09 -4.61 5.90
C GLU A 299 5.53 -4.11 5.69
N THR A 300 5.88 -3.63 4.48
CA THR A 300 7.26 -3.25 4.15
C THR A 300 7.38 -1.99 3.29
N CYS A 301 6.30 -1.21 3.14
CA CYS A 301 6.29 -0.02 2.29
C CYS A 301 6.50 1.25 3.10
N PHE A 302 7.76 1.52 3.39
CA PHE A 302 8.22 2.77 3.99
C PHE A 302 8.35 3.88 2.95
N TYR A 303 8.29 5.16 3.35
CA TYR A 303 8.47 6.30 2.44
C TYR A 303 9.75 6.20 1.58
N GLY A 304 10.87 5.75 2.16
CA GLY A 304 12.14 5.54 1.47
C GLY A 304 12.14 4.44 0.39
N THR A 305 11.01 3.75 0.20
CA THR A 305 10.78 2.85 -0.94
C THR A 305 10.42 3.63 -2.20
N LEU A 306 9.88 4.85 -2.07
CA LEU A 306 9.35 5.65 -3.17
C LEU A 306 10.42 5.95 -4.23
N GLN A 307 11.50 6.60 -3.81
CA GLN A 307 12.50 7.10 -4.75
C GLN A 307 13.23 5.97 -5.52
N PRO A 308 13.71 4.88 -4.89
CA PRO A 308 14.25 3.74 -5.62
C PRO A 308 13.23 3.13 -6.60
N THR A 309 11.95 3.10 -6.22
CA THR A 309 10.90 2.53 -7.07
C THR A 309 10.68 3.39 -8.31
N LEU A 310 10.60 4.73 -8.17
CA LEU A 310 10.48 5.64 -9.30
C LEU A 310 11.70 5.58 -10.23
N GLU A 311 12.91 5.52 -9.69
CA GLU A 311 14.15 5.41 -10.47
C GLU A 311 14.20 4.12 -11.29
N VAL A 312 13.88 2.98 -10.65
CA VAL A 312 13.85 1.68 -11.34
C VAL A 312 12.70 1.63 -12.35
N LEU A 313 11.54 2.23 -12.04
CA LEU A 313 10.40 2.36 -12.94
C LEU A 313 10.79 3.12 -14.20
N MET A 314 11.37 4.31 -14.07
CA MET A 314 11.82 5.12 -15.21
C MET A 314 12.88 4.39 -16.04
N ALA A 315 13.90 3.83 -15.38
CA ALA A 315 14.98 3.12 -16.06
C ALA A 315 14.49 1.89 -16.83
N LYS A 316 13.59 1.09 -16.24
CA LYS A 316 13.02 -0.10 -16.89
C LYS A 316 12.09 0.29 -18.04
N THR A 317 11.32 1.36 -17.89
CA THR A 317 10.40 1.85 -18.94
C THR A 317 11.19 2.32 -20.16
N LEU A 318 12.22 3.16 -19.96
CA LEU A 318 13.09 3.61 -21.06
C LEU A 318 13.85 2.47 -21.74
N ALA A 319 14.31 1.47 -20.99
CA ALA A 319 15.04 0.34 -21.57
C ALA A 319 14.22 -0.47 -22.59
N MET A 320 12.88 -0.39 -22.54
CA MET A 320 12.00 -1.08 -23.50
C MET A 320 12.00 -0.44 -24.89
N GLN A 321 12.40 0.83 -25.01
CA GLN A 321 12.27 1.63 -26.23
C GLN A 321 12.89 0.98 -27.47
N ASN A 322 14.06 0.33 -27.32
CA ASN A 322 14.84 -0.23 -28.43
C ASN A 322 14.20 -1.46 -29.11
N GLY A 323 13.15 -2.04 -28.53
CA GLY A 323 12.46 -3.22 -29.06
C GLY A 323 11.03 -2.97 -29.53
N LEU A 324 10.58 -1.70 -29.55
CA LEU A 324 9.19 -1.34 -29.83
C LEU A 324 8.95 -1.06 -31.31
N SER A 325 7.72 -1.32 -31.76
CA SER A 325 7.27 -0.88 -33.07
C SER A 325 7.16 0.65 -33.13
N GLN A 326 7.11 1.20 -34.34
CA GLN A 326 6.85 2.63 -34.56
C GLN A 326 5.55 3.10 -33.91
N MET A 327 4.61 2.19 -33.63
CA MET A 327 3.33 2.52 -33.02
C MET A 327 3.44 2.81 -31.53
N THR A 328 4.47 2.34 -30.82
CA THR A 328 4.59 2.48 -29.36
C THR A 328 5.92 3.08 -28.91
N THR A 329 6.88 3.28 -29.84
CA THR A 329 8.25 3.74 -29.53
C THR A 329 8.34 5.06 -28.77
N GLY A 330 7.40 5.99 -28.97
CA GLY A 330 7.36 7.28 -28.26
C GLY A 330 6.70 7.22 -26.86
N LEU A 331 5.97 6.15 -26.54
CA LEU A 331 5.22 6.06 -25.29
C LEU A 331 6.12 6.01 -24.03
N PRO A 332 7.24 5.24 -24.01
CA PRO A 332 8.14 5.22 -22.86
C PRO A 332 8.68 6.59 -22.45
N GLU A 333 9.06 7.43 -23.41
CA GLU A 333 9.61 8.77 -23.14
C GLU A 333 8.55 9.69 -22.52
N ILE A 334 7.32 9.67 -23.03
CA ILE A 334 6.21 10.46 -22.49
C ILE A 334 5.89 10.04 -21.06
N ILE A 335 5.82 8.73 -20.80
CA ILE A 335 5.56 8.19 -19.47
C ILE A 335 6.65 8.64 -18.49
N VAL A 336 7.92 8.53 -18.86
CA VAL A 336 9.04 8.94 -18.01
C VAL A 336 9.06 10.45 -17.80
N GLY A 337 8.75 11.24 -18.84
CA GLY A 337 8.58 12.68 -18.72
C GLY A 337 7.49 13.04 -17.72
N ALA A 338 6.32 12.40 -17.82
CA ALA A 338 5.22 12.60 -16.89
C ALA A 338 5.57 12.24 -15.44
N ILE A 339 6.31 11.14 -15.22
CA ILE A 339 6.81 10.81 -13.86
C ILE A 339 7.71 11.93 -13.34
N LYS A 340 8.67 12.40 -14.15
CA LYS A 340 9.57 13.48 -13.73
C LYS A 340 8.83 14.77 -13.39
N THR A 341 7.84 15.15 -14.18
CA THR A 341 7.03 16.34 -13.93
C THR A 341 6.16 16.18 -12.67
N ARG A 342 5.39 15.10 -12.57
CA ARG A 342 4.43 14.90 -11.48
C ARG A 342 5.09 14.61 -10.12
N PHE A 343 6.34 14.16 -10.11
CA PHE A 343 7.13 13.94 -8.91
C PHE A 343 8.31 14.92 -8.77
N ALA A 344 8.31 16.04 -9.49
CA ALA A 344 9.43 16.99 -9.52
C ALA A 344 9.81 17.51 -8.11
N THR A 345 8.82 17.76 -7.26
CA THR A 345 9.01 18.23 -5.88
C THR A 345 9.40 17.10 -4.91
N THR A 346 9.17 15.84 -5.29
CA THR A 346 9.40 14.68 -4.41
C THR A 346 10.74 14.00 -4.70
N ILE A 347 11.09 13.85 -5.98
CA ILE A 347 12.35 13.25 -6.42
C ILE A 347 13.49 14.16 -5.98
N ASP A 348 14.49 13.58 -5.32
CA ASP A 348 15.65 14.30 -4.78
C ASP A 348 15.33 15.36 -3.71
N SER A 349 14.12 15.37 -3.16
CA SER A 349 13.83 16.08 -1.91
C SER A 349 14.69 15.55 -0.76
N LYS A 350 15.03 16.41 0.20
CA LYS A 350 15.81 16.04 1.39
C LYS A 350 15.17 14.86 2.12
N GLU A 351 13.85 14.90 2.25
CA GLU A 351 13.02 13.92 2.95
C GLU A 351 13.08 12.55 2.26
N ALA A 352 12.89 12.52 0.93
CA ALA A 352 12.92 11.27 0.17
C ALA A 352 14.33 10.63 0.16
N LEU A 353 15.38 11.45 0.06
CA LEU A 353 16.77 10.99 0.09
C LEU A 353 17.14 10.41 1.47
N LEU A 354 16.80 11.11 2.55
CA LEU A 354 17.06 10.66 3.93
C LEU A 354 16.23 9.43 4.30
N ALA A 355 14.96 9.38 3.89
CA ALA A 355 14.12 8.19 4.06
C ALA A 355 14.75 6.98 3.36
N THR A 356 15.19 7.15 2.13
CA THR A 356 15.74 6.05 1.31
C THR A 356 17.08 5.56 1.82
N VAL A 357 18.03 6.46 2.11
CA VAL A 357 19.40 6.07 2.50
C VAL A 357 19.42 5.40 3.88
N SER A 358 18.50 5.77 4.77
CA SER A 358 18.38 5.20 6.12
C SER A 358 17.72 3.81 6.15
N LEU A 359 17.20 3.32 5.01
CA LEU A 359 16.72 1.94 4.88
C LEU A 359 17.87 0.99 4.50
N PRO A 360 18.20 -0.04 5.32
CA PRO A 360 19.29 -0.97 5.06
C PRO A 360 19.21 -1.70 3.71
N LYS A 361 17.99 -1.92 3.22
CA LYS A 361 17.72 -2.58 1.92
C LYS A 361 18.31 -1.80 0.74
N PHE A 362 18.19 -0.47 0.77
CA PHE A 362 18.54 0.39 -0.35
C PHE A 362 19.91 1.04 -0.17
N LYS A 363 20.15 1.71 0.97
CA LYS A 363 21.36 2.51 1.20
C LYS A 363 21.64 3.39 -0.03
N LEU A 364 22.80 3.21 -0.68
CA LEU A 364 23.20 3.90 -1.91
C LEU A 364 23.14 3.01 -3.18
N ARG A 365 22.64 1.77 -3.08
CA ARG A 365 22.70 0.77 -4.17
C ARG A 365 21.89 1.16 -5.41
N TRP A 366 20.90 2.03 -5.24
CA TRP A 366 20.00 2.50 -6.31
C TRP A 366 20.57 3.71 -7.08
N VAL A 367 21.62 4.36 -6.55
CA VAL A 367 22.23 5.57 -7.12
C VAL A 367 23.45 5.21 -7.96
N LYS A 368 23.39 5.51 -9.26
CA LYS A 368 24.49 5.24 -10.20
C LYS A 368 25.57 6.32 -10.15
N GLU A 369 25.15 7.57 -10.08
CA GLU A 369 26.03 8.74 -10.15
C GLU A 369 26.80 8.95 -8.85
N GLU A 370 28.13 9.12 -8.96
CA GLU A 370 29.00 9.25 -7.79
C GLU A 370 28.81 10.57 -7.05
N THR A 371 28.64 11.67 -7.78
CA THR A 371 28.34 13.00 -7.23
C THR A 371 27.07 12.98 -6.37
N ARG A 372 26.01 12.32 -6.87
CA ARG A 372 24.75 12.15 -6.14
C ARG A 372 24.92 11.27 -4.91
N ARG A 373 25.72 10.19 -4.99
CA ARG A 373 26.05 9.36 -3.82
C ARG A 373 26.73 10.17 -2.72
N ASP A 374 27.69 11.01 -3.08
CA ASP A 374 28.42 11.81 -2.10
C ASP A 374 27.56 12.92 -1.50
N HIS A 375 26.66 13.52 -2.29
CA HIS A 375 25.64 14.44 -1.77
C HIS A 375 24.72 13.77 -0.73
N ILE A 376 24.22 12.58 -1.02
CA ILE A 376 23.34 11.84 -0.09
C ILE A 376 24.09 11.45 1.20
N LYS A 377 25.35 11.02 1.10
CA LYS A 377 26.19 10.77 2.29
C LYS A 377 26.37 12.03 3.12
N TYR A 378 26.64 13.16 2.47
CA TYR A 378 26.79 14.45 3.14
C TYR A 378 25.51 14.85 3.88
N LEU A 379 24.35 14.71 3.24
CA LEU A 379 23.05 14.96 3.86
C LEU A 379 22.84 14.07 5.10
N LEU A 380 23.11 12.77 4.97
CA LEU A 380 22.96 11.81 6.08
C LEU A 380 23.88 12.15 7.26
N ILE A 381 25.15 12.48 7.00
CA ILE A 381 26.11 12.88 8.04
C ILE A 381 25.65 14.17 8.72
N THR A 382 25.20 15.15 7.95
CA THR A 382 24.72 16.44 8.45
C THR A 382 23.51 16.26 9.36
N GLU A 383 22.55 15.44 8.94
CA GLU A 383 21.37 15.10 9.73
C GLU A 383 21.74 14.28 10.98
N CYS A 384 22.69 13.35 10.89
CA CYS A 384 23.18 12.63 12.06
C CYS A 384 23.84 13.56 13.09
N ARG A 385 24.51 14.64 12.64
CA ARG A 385 25.14 15.64 13.52
C ARG A 385 24.12 16.54 14.21
N SER A 386 22.98 16.83 13.58
CA SER A 386 21.91 17.64 14.18
C SER A 386 21.15 16.89 15.28
N LEU A 387 21.24 15.56 15.31
CA LEU A 387 20.62 14.74 16.36
C LEU A 387 21.48 14.75 17.64
N THR A 388 20.87 15.20 18.74
CA THR A 388 21.35 14.87 20.08
C THR A 388 21.04 13.40 20.35
N VAL A 389 22.07 12.63 20.72
CA VAL A 389 21.88 11.28 21.27
C VAL A 389 21.58 11.50 22.74
N GLU A 390 20.32 11.35 23.14
CA GLU A 390 20.00 11.18 24.56
C GLU A 390 20.57 9.83 25.00
N GLU A 391 21.32 9.84 26.09
CA GLU A 391 21.82 8.63 26.75
C GLU A 391 20.63 7.70 27.05
N PRO A 392 20.77 6.37 26.86
CA PRO A 392 19.75 5.46 27.34
C PRO A 392 19.63 5.61 28.86
N ALA A 393 18.45 6.05 29.32
CA ALA A 393 18.08 6.00 30.72
C ALA A 393 18.36 4.58 31.24
N ALA A 394 19.15 4.50 32.31
CA ALA A 394 19.62 3.25 32.90
C ALA A 394 18.46 2.23 33.03
N PRO A 395 18.64 0.96 32.60
CA PRO A 395 17.63 -0.06 32.82
C PRO A 395 17.46 -0.24 34.33
N MET A 396 16.23 -0.04 34.81
CA MET A 396 15.85 -0.41 36.16
C MET A 396 16.07 -1.92 36.32
N ILE A 397 16.96 -2.27 37.24
CA ILE A 397 17.18 -3.63 37.69
C ILE A 397 15.93 -4.09 38.43
N ASP A 398 15.15 -5.01 37.85
CA ASP A 398 14.67 -6.17 38.60
C ASP A 398 14.27 -7.36 37.71
N ALA A 399 14.37 -8.54 38.31
CA ALA A 399 13.91 -9.88 37.93
C ALA A 399 14.92 -10.82 37.25
N ARG A 400 15.65 -11.51 38.14
CA ARG A 400 16.41 -12.77 37.97
C ARG A 400 15.74 -13.81 37.06
N GLN A 401 16.52 -14.40 36.16
CA GLN A 401 16.45 -15.85 35.85
C GLN A 401 17.86 -16.46 35.68
N PRO A 402 18.02 -17.76 35.99
CA PRO A 402 19.29 -18.31 36.46
C PRO A 402 20.20 -18.77 35.32
N ALA A 403 21.50 -18.61 35.55
CA ALA A 403 22.58 -19.12 34.71
C ALA A 403 22.55 -20.66 34.65
N VAL A 404 22.56 -21.21 33.44
CA VAL A 404 22.99 -22.58 33.17
C VAL A 404 24.46 -22.52 32.78
N VAL A 405 25.31 -23.00 33.68
CA VAL A 405 26.74 -23.24 33.44
C VAL A 405 26.94 -24.73 33.25
N THR A 406 27.58 -25.12 32.14
CA THR A 406 28.58 -26.21 31.96
C THR A 406 28.68 -26.49 30.45
N SER A 407 29.84 -26.69 29.80
CA SER A 407 31.23 -26.81 30.25
C SER A 407 32.18 -26.89 29.02
N ARG A 408 33.29 -26.15 29.10
CA ARG A 408 34.69 -26.48 28.71
C ARG A 408 34.98 -27.19 27.38
N GLU A 409 35.71 -26.52 26.50
CA GLU A 409 37.13 -26.79 26.13
C GLU A 409 37.51 -25.84 24.98
N ASP A 410 38.07 -24.65 25.29
CA ASP A 410 38.96 -23.86 24.41
C ASP A 410 39.36 -22.51 25.07
N ASP A 411 39.69 -22.54 26.36
CA ASP A 411 40.16 -21.35 27.11
C ASP A 411 41.69 -21.36 27.26
N PHE A 412 42.39 -21.62 26.15
CA PHE A 412 43.86 -21.70 26.09
C PHE A 412 44.51 -20.36 25.69
N PHE A 413 43.73 -19.42 25.15
CA PHE A 413 44.18 -18.09 24.71
C PHE A 413 43.35 -16.94 25.31
N SER A 414 42.78 -17.11 26.51
CA SER A 414 42.25 -15.98 27.29
C SER A 414 43.41 -15.19 27.87
N PHE A 415 43.98 -14.29 27.09
CA PHE A 415 44.77 -13.20 27.65
C PHE A 415 43.82 -12.33 28.47
N ASP A 416 44.25 -11.85 29.64
CA ASP A 416 43.49 -10.88 30.43
C ASP A 416 42.97 -9.80 29.48
N GLU A 417 41.66 -9.81 29.19
CA GLU A 417 41.01 -8.72 28.49
C GLU A 417 41.21 -7.50 29.39
N GLN A 418 42.22 -6.70 29.07
CA GLN A 418 42.26 -5.33 29.54
C GLN A 418 40.88 -4.77 29.22
N PRO A 419 40.14 -4.23 30.21
CA PRO A 419 38.84 -3.64 29.93
C PRO A 419 39.07 -2.63 28.82
N ASN A 420 38.55 -2.93 27.64
CA ASN A 420 38.77 -2.11 26.47
C ASN A 420 37.98 -0.83 26.74
N ALA A 421 38.64 0.14 27.37
CA ALA A 421 38.07 1.43 27.76
C ALA A 421 37.62 2.28 26.55
N MET A 422 37.63 1.70 25.35
CA MET A 422 37.14 2.24 24.09
C MET A 422 35.87 1.55 23.56
N ALA A 423 35.35 0.50 24.20
CA ALA A 423 34.13 -0.16 23.75
C ALA A 423 32.84 0.64 24.03
N ASP A 424 32.89 1.59 24.99
CA ASP A 424 31.76 2.44 25.40
C ASP A 424 31.89 3.91 24.95
N ALA A 425 32.89 4.25 24.12
CA ALA A 425 32.94 5.58 23.53
C ALA A 425 31.84 5.71 22.46
N PRO A 426 30.99 6.76 22.49
CA PRO A 426 30.01 6.97 21.44
C PRO A 426 30.73 7.04 20.10
N MET A 427 30.35 6.13 19.19
CA MET A 427 30.91 6.07 17.84
C MET A 427 30.80 7.47 17.20
N SER A 428 31.89 7.96 16.59
CA SER A 428 31.82 9.20 15.81
C SER A 428 30.76 9.06 14.74
N VAL A 429 30.09 10.17 14.39
CA VAL A 429 29.04 10.17 13.36
C VAL A 429 29.55 9.56 12.05
N GLU A 430 30.77 9.89 11.66
CA GLU A 430 31.42 9.42 10.44
C GLU A 430 31.70 7.91 10.50
N THR A 431 32.12 7.40 11.66
CA THR A 431 32.33 5.96 11.88
C THR A 431 31.01 5.20 11.85
N GLU A 432 29.94 5.75 12.47
CA GLU A 432 28.60 5.14 12.49
C GLU A 432 28.04 5.05 11.07
N VAL A 433 28.08 6.13 10.31
CA VAL A 433 27.61 6.18 8.92
C VAL A 433 28.41 5.21 8.03
N THR A 434 29.74 5.15 8.19
CA THR A 434 30.59 4.24 7.40
C THR A 434 30.31 2.78 7.74
N SER A 435 30.19 2.45 9.03
CA SER A 435 29.85 1.11 9.49
C SER A 435 28.45 0.69 9.01
N TYR A 436 27.47 1.61 9.07
CA TYR A 436 26.15 1.40 8.52
C TYR A 436 26.18 1.05 7.03
N PHE A 437 26.95 1.76 6.20
CA PHE A 437 27.01 1.43 4.77
C PHE A 437 27.59 0.04 4.50
N ASN A 438 28.48 -0.45 5.35
CA ASN A 438 29.10 -1.77 5.23
C ASN A 438 28.30 -2.90 5.91
N SER A 439 27.28 -2.58 6.71
CA SER A 439 26.45 -3.57 7.41
C SER A 439 25.54 -4.39 6.50
N ASP A 440 24.93 -5.43 7.07
CA ASP A 440 23.95 -6.25 6.37
C ASP A 440 22.64 -5.48 6.05
N PRO A 441 21.98 -5.79 4.92
CA PRO A 441 20.79 -5.09 4.44
C PRO A 441 19.50 -5.59 5.11
N VAL A 442 19.50 -5.72 6.44
CA VAL A 442 18.35 -6.21 7.25
C VAL A 442 17.90 -5.12 8.22
N MET A 443 16.61 -5.00 8.53
CA MET A 443 16.12 -3.91 9.40
C MET A 443 16.66 -3.98 10.82
N GLU A 444 16.94 -5.17 11.32
CA GLU A 444 17.50 -5.42 12.63
C GLU A 444 18.91 -4.82 12.79
N SER A 445 19.63 -4.58 11.69
CA SER A 445 20.94 -3.93 11.76
C SER A 445 20.86 -2.48 12.25
N LEU A 446 19.71 -1.81 12.11
CA LEU A 446 19.51 -0.44 12.61
C LEU A 446 19.62 -0.33 14.14
N HIS A 447 19.46 -1.42 14.89
CA HIS A 447 19.68 -1.40 16.34
C HIS A 447 21.14 -1.06 16.71
N GLN A 448 22.09 -1.27 15.80
CA GLN A 448 23.51 -0.96 15.99
C GLN A 448 23.85 0.51 15.66
N PHE A 449 22.91 1.26 15.05
CA PHE A 449 23.14 2.62 14.55
C PHE A 449 22.06 3.57 15.08
N PRO A 450 22.17 4.04 16.34
CA PRO A 450 21.12 4.82 17.00
C PRO A 450 20.71 6.09 16.25
N ARG A 451 21.67 6.81 15.64
CA ARG A 451 21.38 8.05 14.90
C ARG A 451 20.66 7.71 13.60
N ILE A 452 21.15 6.71 12.86
CA ILE A 452 20.51 6.25 11.61
C ILE A 452 19.11 5.72 11.88
N LYS A 453 18.91 4.99 12.99
CA LYS A 453 17.59 4.50 13.41
C LYS A 453 16.63 5.65 13.68
N LYS A 454 17.07 6.72 14.36
CA LYS A 454 16.24 7.90 14.62
C LYS A 454 15.85 8.62 13.32
N ILE A 455 16.78 8.74 12.36
CA ILE A 455 16.50 9.26 11.00
C ILE A 455 15.51 8.35 10.29
N ALA A 456 15.74 7.03 10.30
CA ALA A 456 14.87 6.06 9.66
C ALA A 456 13.44 6.18 10.19
N LEU A 457 13.25 6.21 11.52
CA LEU A 457 11.93 6.38 12.13
C LEU A 457 11.26 7.70 11.75
N ARG A 458 12.00 8.82 11.74
CA ARG A 458 11.44 10.14 11.41
C ARG A 458 10.97 10.21 9.96
N TYR A 459 11.83 9.85 9.01
CA TYR A 459 11.58 10.05 7.58
C TYR A 459 10.82 8.89 6.91
N ASN A 460 10.75 7.71 7.53
CA ASN A 460 9.99 6.57 7.00
C ASN A 460 8.66 6.29 7.71
N ALA A 461 8.28 7.09 8.72
CA ALA A 461 6.96 6.99 9.34
C ALA A 461 5.80 7.24 8.36
N PRO A 462 5.89 8.21 7.42
CA PRO A 462 4.87 8.37 6.38
C PRO A 462 4.87 7.19 5.41
N THR A 463 3.71 6.83 4.89
CA THR A 463 3.59 5.85 3.80
C THR A 463 3.59 6.57 2.44
N PRO A 464 4.12 5.97 1.36
CA PRO A 464 4.07 6.61 0.04
C PRO A 464 2.67 6.53 -0.61
N SER A 465 1.68 5.93 0.05
CA SER A 465 0.36 5.65 -0.51
C SER A 465 -0.74 5.64 0.56
N SER A 466 -1.94 6.09 0.18
CA SER A 466 -3.20 5.98 0.93
C SER A 466 -3.86 4.60 0.83
N ALA A 467 -3.29 3.67 0.04
CA ALA A 467 -3.86 2.34 -0.21
C ALA A 467 -4.24 1.53 1.05
N PRO A 468 -3.51 1.58 2.19
CA PRO A 468 -3.94 0.90 3.40
C PRO A 468 -5.35 1.31 3.86
N VAL A 469 -5.68 2.61 3.75
CA VAL A 469 -7.01 3.15 4.08
C VAL A 469 -8.05 2.71 3.05
N GLU A 470 -7.71 2.69 1.76
CA GLU A 470 -8.61 2.17 0.71
C GLU A 470 -8.93 0.68 0.87
N ARG A 471 -8.00 -0.12 1.39
CA ARG A 471 -8.24 -1.53 1.69
C ARG A 471 -9.23 -1.70 2.83
N LEU A 472 -9.19 -0.86 3.85
CA LEU A 472 -10.20 -0.85 4.92
C LEU A 472 -11.60 -0.69 4.32
N PHE A 473 -11.79 0.24 3.38
CA PHE A 473 -13.06 0.41 2.67
C PHE A 473 -13.41 -0.79 1.77
N SER A 474 -12.41 -1.41 1.14
CA SER A 474 -12.58 -2.61 0.32
C SER A 474 -13.04 -3.82 1.14
N LEU A 475 -12.55 -3.99 2.38
CA LEU A 475 -13.04 -5.02 3.30
C LEU A 475 -14.53 -4.89 3.56
N GLY A 476 -15.07 -3.67 3.50
CA GLY A 476 -16.51 -3.45 3.57
C GLY A 476 -17.30 -4.20 2.51
N SER A 477 -16.82 -4.24 1.26
CA SER A 477 -17.49 -5.01 0.21
C SER A 477 -17.56 -6.52 0.51
N LEU A 478 -16.59 -7.07 1.25
CA LEU A 478 -16.60 -8.49 1.66
C LEU A 478 -17.58 -8.75 2.81
N VAL A 479 -17.85 -7.74 3.63
CA VAL A 479 -18.88 -7.82 4.67
C VAL A 479 -20.27 -7.66 4.02
N LEU A 480 -20.44 -6.73 3.09
CA LEU A 480 -21.64 -6.51 2.27
C LEU A 480 -21.69 -7.45 1.07
N SER A 481 -21.89 -8.74 1.33
CA SER A 481 -22.18 -9.71 0.27
C SER A 481 -23.68 -9.92 0.07
N PRO A 482 -24.15 -10.37 -1.11
CA PRO A 482 -25.55 -10.72 -1.33
C PRO A 482 -26.09 -11.77 -0.35
N ARG A 483 -25.24 -12.69 0.13
CA ARG A 483 -25.57 -13.69 1.16
C ARG A 483 -25.70 -13.09 2.57
N ARG A 484 -25.20 -11.88 2.78
CA ARG A 484 -25.23 -11.12 4.04
C ARG A 484 -26.07 -9.83 3.93
N ASN A 485 -26.99 -9.77 2.96
CA ASN A 485 -27.88 -8.64 2.68
C ASN A 485 -28.89 -8.30 3.81
N ARG A 486 -28.91 -9.08 4.91
CA ARG A 486 -29.69 -8.82 6.12
C ARG A 486 -28.84 -8.27 7.28
N LEU A 487 -27.57 -7.91 7.02
CA LEU A 487 -26.76 -7.16 7.97
C LEU A 487 -27.33 -5.75 8.10
N GLY A 488 -27.67 -5.33 9.33
CA GLY A 488 -27.91 -3.92 9.60
C GLY A 488 -26.60 -3.12 9.62
N ASP A 489 -26.70 -1.81 9.44
CA ASP A 489 -25.55 -0.89 9.35
C ASP A 489 -24.57 -1.00 10.52
N GLY A 490 -25.10 -1.21 11.73
CA GLY A 490 -24.29 -1.55 12.90
C GLY A 490 -23.45 -2.79 12.61
N ARG A 491 -24.06 -3.98 12.50
CA ARG A 491 -23.33 -5.24 12.28
C ARG A 491 -22.36 -5.22 11.09
N PHE A 492 -22.62 -4.41 10.08
CA PHE A 492 -21.68 -4.16 8.99
C PHE A 492 -20.39 -3.47 9.47
N GLN A 493 -20.49 -2.31 10.11
CA GLN A 493 -19.35 -1.58 10.68
C GLN A 493 -18.58 -2.48 11.67
N HIS A 494 -19.32 -3.26 12.45
CA HIS A 494 -18.81 -4.16 13.49
C HIS A 494 -17.82 -5.18 12.94
N LEU A 495 -18.19 -5.82 11.83
CA LEU A 495 -17.40 -6.86 11.20
C LEU A 495 -16.18 -6.32 10.45
N ILE A 496 -16.25 -5.10 9.90
CA ILE A 496 -15.11 -4.47 9.24
C ILE A 496 -14.01 -4.19 10.27
N LEU A 497 -14.35 -3.53 11.37
CA LEU A 497 -13.39 -3.05 12.36
C LEU A 497 -12.71 -4.23 13.08
N MET A 498 -13.48 -5.25 13.49
CA MET A 498 -12.89 -6.47 14.08
C MET A 498 -11.94 -7.18 13.11
N ARG A 499 -12.28 -7.18 11.81
CA ARG A 499 -11.46 -7.82 10.78
C ARG A 499 -10.17 -7.04 10.54
N PHE A 500 -10.26 -5.72 10.41
CA PHE A 500 -9.11 -4.86 10.16
C PHE A 500 -8.10 -4.94 11.31
N ASN A 501 -8.58 -4.83 12.55
CA ASN A 501 -7.74 -4.90 13.74
C ASN A 501 -7.24 -6.31 14.08
N ARG A 502 -7.60 -7.33 13.26
CA ARG A 502 -7.29 -8.75 13.54
C ARG A 502 -7.62 -9.13 14.99
N TYR A 503 -8.74 -8.62 15.53
CA TYR A 503 -9.07 -8.64 16.97
C TYR A 503 -8.85 -10.03 17.61
N PHE A 504 -9.40 -11.08 17.00
CA PHE A 504 -9.27 -12.45 17.50
C PHE A 504 -7.88 -13.07 17.38
N SER A 505 -6.98 -12.49 16.58
CA SER A 505 -5.58 -12.90 16.49
C SER A 505 -4.75 -12.29 17.62
N GLN A 506 -5.09 -11.08 18.06
CA GLN A 506 -4.36 -10.33 19.08
C GLN A 506 -4.78 -10.70 20.51
N VAL A 507 -6.08 -10.92 20.75
CA VAL A 507 -6.60 -11.26 22.09
C VAL A 507 -5.98 -12.54 22.68
N GLY A 508 -5.56 -13.49 21.84
CA GLY A 508 -4.92 -14.73 22.30
C GLY A 508 -3.47 -14.62 22.75
N ILE A 509 -2.89 -13.41 22.82
CA ILE A 509 -1.53 -13.14 23.35
C ILE A 509 -1.61 -12.53 24.76
N MET A 510 -2.79 -12.09 25.20
CA MET A 510 -2.99 -11.46 26.52
C MET A 510 -3.62 -12.39 27.57
N GLU A 511 -3.69 -13.70 27.31
CA GLU A 511 -4.08 -14.72 28.30
C GLU A 511 -2.90 -15.59 28.71
#